data_AF-A0A924U082-F1
#
_entry.id   AF-A0A924U082-F1
#
_cell.length_a   1.000
_cell.length_b   1.000
_cell.length_c   1.000
_cell.angle_alpha   90.00
_cell.angle_beta   90.00
_cell.angle_gamma   90.00
#
_symmetry.space_group_name_H-M   'P 1'
#
loop_
_entity.id
_entity.type
_entity.pdbx_description
1 polymer ?
#
loop_
_entity_poly.entity_id
_entity_poly.type
_entity_poly.pdbx_seq_one_letter_code
_entity_poly.pdbx_strand_id
1 'polypeptide(L)'
;MTLITAGTRATFPNFDTVRHPDYSFSPTKTFELELCAGVPGTPLLVDKPAMAVPGCNIHDRLAAWVVVADTPWFAGDVAHHAQLAVSAEP
;
A
#
# COMPACT_ATOMS: atom_id res chain seq x y z
N MET A 1 -6.94 5.06 5.51
CA MET A 1 -7.48 4.04 4.58
C MET A 1 -7.30 4.60 3.17
N THR A 2 -6.81 3.78 2.26
CA THR A 2 -6.52 4.16 0.87
C THR A 2 -7.38 3.31 -0.06
N LEU A 3 -7.94 3.91 -1.10
CA LEU A 3 -8.76 3.24 -2.09
C LEU A 3 -8.05 3.31 -3.45
N ILE A 4 -7.84 2.17 -4.10
CA ILE A 4 -7.17 2.04 -5.39
C ILE A 4 -7.97 1.11 -6.30
N THR A 5 -7.69 1.12 -7.60
CA THR A 5 -8.23 0.13 -8.53
C THR A 5 -7.28 -1.05 -8.72
N ALA A 6 -7.82 -2.21 -9.07
CA ALA A 6 -7.01 -3.31 -9.58
C ALA A 6 -6.16 -2.85 -10.77
N GLY A 7 -4.91 -3.31 -10.82
CA GLY A 7 -3.89 -2.88 -11.79
C GLY A 7 -2.98 -1.76 -11.29
N THR A 8 -3.26 -1.18 -10.12
CA THR A 8 -2.46 -0.12 -9.52
C THR A 8 -1.05 -0.59 -9.16
N ARG A 9 -0.03 0.24 -9.44
CA ARG A 9 1.34 0.09 -8.96
C ARG A 9 1.53 0.89 -7.67
N ALA A 10 1.61 0.19 -6.54
CA ALA A 10 1.75 0.78 -5.22
C ALA A 10 3.23 0.84 -4.77
N THR A 11 3.60 1.92 -4.08
CA THR A 11 4.90 2.05 -3.40
C THR A 11 4.69 2.30 -1.92
N PHE A 12 5.63 1.82 -1.10
CA PHE A 12 5.64 1.95 0.35
C PHE A 12 6.90 2.72 0.76
N PRO A 13 6.90 4.05 0.62
CA PRO A 13 8.06 4.85 0.99
C PRO A 13 8.19 4.94 2.51
N ASN A 14 9.42 4.81 2.99
CA ASN A 14 9.77 5.06 4.37
C ASN A 14 10.46 6.42 4.50
N PHE A 15 9.81 7.36 5.19
CA PHE A 15 10.33 8.71 5.46
C PHE A 15 10.90 8.88 6.88
N ASP A 16 11.00 7.79 7.64
CA ASP A 16 11.68 7.76 8.93
C ASP A 16 13.20 7.58 8.73
N THR A 17 13.95 8.01 9.74
CA THR A 17 15.36 7.70 9.95
C THR A 17 15.63 6.24 10.29
N VAL A 18 14.64 5.53 10.85
CA VAL A 18 14.69 4.10 11.13
C VAL A 18 14.21 3.31 9.92
N ARG A 19 14.85 2.19 9.60
CA ARG A 19 14.41 1.28 8.54
C ARG A 19 13.22 0.45 9.01
N HIS A 20 12.17 0.40 8.20
CA HIS A 20 10.97 -0.39 8.49
C HIS A 20 10.79 -1.47 7.42
N PRO A 21 10.55 -2.73 7.80
CA PRO A 21 10.04 -3.75 6.90
C PRO A 21 8.52 -3.63 6.80
N ASP A 22 7.99 -3.63 5.58
CA ASP A 22 6.55 -3.65 5.31
C ASP A 22 6.13 -5.02 4.78
N TYR A 23 5.02 -5.56 5.26
CA TYR A 23 4.49 -6.83 4.78
C TYR A 23 2.99 -6.77 4.59
N SER A 24 2.47 -7.71 3.80
CA SER A 24 1.06 -8.04 3.70
C SER A 24 0.91 -9.53 3.46
N PHE A 25 -0.05 -10.17 4.13
CA PHE A 25 -0.45 -11.55 3.87
C PHE A 25 -1.86 -11.65 3.27
N SER A 26 -2.43 -10.51 2.85
CA SER A 26 -3.79 -10.47 2.32
C SER A 26 -3.89 -11.12 0.93
N PRO A 27 -5.05 -11.72 0.57
CA PRO A 27 -5.26 -12.35 -0.74
C PRO A 27 -5.03 -11.43 -1.95
N THR A 28 -5.27 -10.12 -1.76
CA THR A 28 -5.01 -9.06 -2.75
C THR A 28 -3.56 -9.07 -3.21
N LYS A 29 -2.61 -9.13 -2.26
CA LYS A 29 -1.18 -9.13 -2.51
C LYS A 29 -0.44 -9.59 -1.26
N THR A 30 0.25 -10.72 -1.38
CA THR A 30 1.27 -11.15 -0.41
C THR A 30 2.60 -10.53 -0.77
N PHE A 31 3.28 -9.90 0.19
CA PHE A 31 4.63 -9.40 0.04
C PHE A 31 5.31 -9.23 1.41
N GLU A 32 6.63 -9.20 1.38
CA GLU A 32 7.48 -8.75 2.47
C GLU A 32 8.61 -7.93 1.83
N LEU A 33 8.72 -6.66 2.21
CA LEU A 33 9.76 -5.76 1.76
C LEU A 33 10.85 -5.71 2.82
N GLU A 34 12.08 -6.03 2.42
CA GLU A 34 13.24 -5.92 3.30
C GLU A 34 13.48 -4.45 3.69
N LEU A 35 14.00 -4.26 4.92
CA LEU A 35 14.37 -3.00 5.59
C LEU A 35 14.54 -1.79 4.66
N CYS A 36 13.41 -1.13 4.35
CA CYS A 36 13.37 -0.04 3.40
C CYS A 36 13.85 1.25 4.06
N ALA A 37 14.72 1.99 3.38
CA ALA A 37 15.06 3.38 3.67
C ALA A 37 14.71 4.22 2.44
N GLY A 38 13.86 5.24 2.60
CA GLY A 38 13.41 6.06 1.47
C GLY A 38 12.36 5.37 0.60
N VAL A 39 12.38 5.65 -0.70
CA VAL A 39 11.40 5.10 -1.66
C VAL A 39 11.93 3.80 -2.28
N PRO A 40 11.18 2.69 -2.23
CA PRO A 40 11.61 1.42 -2.84
C PRO A 40 11.67 1.53 -4.38
N GLY A 41 12.62 0.80 -4.98
CA GLY A 41 12.94 0.92 -6.41
C GLY A 41 11.95 0.25 -7.39
N THR A 42 11.10 -0.67 -6.94
CA THR A 42 10.11 -1.33 -7.82
C THR A 42 8.73 -1.31 -7.18
N PRO A 43 7.73 -0.63 -7.78
CA PRO A 43 6.36 -0.66 -7.32
C PRO A 43 5.74 -2.06 -7.35
N LEU A 44 4.93 -2.38 -6.35
CA LEU A 44 4.16 -3.62 -6.29
C LEU A 44 2.88 -3.47 -7.12
N LEU A 45 2.69 -4.34 -8.12
CA LEU A 45 1.42 -4.46 -8.84
C LEU A 45 0.36 -5.09 -7.94
N VAL A 46 -0.78 -4.41 -7.79
CA VAL A 46 -1.94 -4.85 -7.01
C VAL A 46 -3.12 -5.05 -7.96
N ASP A 47 -3.38 -6.30 -8.33
CA ASP A 47 -4.27 -6.68 -9.44
C ASP A 47 -5.52 -7.47 -9.02
N LYS A 48 -5.63 -7.83 -7.74
CA LYS A 48 -6.77 -8.59 -7.20
C LYS A 48 -7.68 -7.72 -6.35
N PRO A 49 -8.97 -7.57 -6.72
CA PRO A 49 -9.94 -6.87 -5.88
C PRO A 49 -10.11 -7.57 -4.53
N ALA A 50 -9.84 -6.83 -3.44
CA ALA A 50 -10.03 -7.22 -2.05
C ALA A 50 -9.41 -6.15 -1.13
N MET A 51 -9.58 -6.30 0.18
CA MET A 51 -8.89 -5.48 1.18
C MET A 51 -7.51 -6.07 1.49
N ALA A 52 -6.48 -5.22 1.47
CA ALA A 52 -5.15 -5.52 2.01
C ALA A 52 -4.91 -4.75 3.32
N VAL A 53 -4.26 -5.43 4.27
CA VAL A 53 -3.89 -4.87 5.57
C VAL A 53 -2.38 -4.97 5.75
N PRO A 54 -1.60 -4.11 5.08
CA PRO A 54 -0.16 -4.11 5.28
C PRO A 54 0.22 -3.61 6.67
N GLY A 55 1.29 -4.18 7.23
CA GLY A 55 1.82 -3.83 8.56
C GLY A 55 3.35 -3.84 8.59
N CYS A 56 3.90 -3.57 9.78
CA CYS A 56 5.35 -3.52 10.00
C CYS A 56 5.78 -4.47 11.13
N ASN A 57 6.84 -5.26 10.91
CA ASN A 57 7.27 -6.31 11.86
C ASN A 57 7.92 -5.75 13.14
N ILE A 58 8.33 -4.49 13.14
CA ILE A 58 8.97 -3.83 14.31
C ILE A 58 8.05 -2.83 15.01
N HIS A 59 6.79 -2.70 14.55
CA HIS A 59 5.76 -1.85 15.14
C HIS A 59 4.43 -2.58 15.20
N ASP A 60 4.16 -3.26 16.31
CA ASP A 60 2.96 -4.10 16.51
C ASP A 60 1.62 -3.37 16.32
N ARG A 61 1.63 -2.04 16.25
CA ARG A 61 0.44 -1.19 16.06
C ARG A 61 0.42 -0.44 14.72
N LEU A 62 1.45 -0.59 13.89
CA LEU A 62 1.49 0.05 12.59
C LEU A 62 0.80 -0.85 11.57
N ALA A 63 -0.36 -0.39 11.11
CA ALA A 63 -1.12 -1.01 10.04
C ALA A 63 -1.74 0.07 9.15
N ALA A 64 -1.91 -0.26 7.88
CA ALA A 64 -2.72 0.51 6.95
C ALA A 64 -3.84 -0.37 6.36
N TRP A 65 -4.83 0.28 5.77
CA TRP A 65 -5.92 -0.39 5.09
C TRP A 65 -5.98 0.09 3.65
N VAL A 66 -5.83 -0.83 2.71
CA VAL A 66 -5.90 -0.58 1.28
C VAL A 66 -7.08 -1.37 0.72
N VAL A 67 -8.06 -0.68 0.17
CA VAL A 67 -9.20 -1.29 -0.53
C VAL A 67 -8.91 -1.28 -2.02
N VAL A 68 -9.01 -2.43 -2.67
CA VAL A 68 -8.79 -2.58 -4.11
C VAL A 68 -10.12 -2.85 -4.79
N ALA A 69 -10.59 -1.87 -5.56
CA ALA A 69 -11.83 -1.94 -6.31
C ALA A 69 -11.59 -2.56 -7.71
N ASP A 70 -12.59 -3.27 -8.22
CA ASP A 70 -12.66 -3.78 -9.59
C ASP A 70 -13.27 -2.78 -10.59
N THR A 71 -13.72 -1.61 -10.10
CA THR A 71 -14.26 -0.52 -10.91
C THR A 71 -13.47 0.77 -10.69
N PRO A 72 -13.49 1.71 -11.66
CA PRO A 72 -12.86 3.02 -11.53
C PRO A 72 -13.72 4.03 -10.75
N TRP A 73 -14.87 3.61 -10.20
CA TRP A 73 -15.82 4.51 -9.56
C TRP A 73 -15.63 4.50 -8.05
N PHE A 74 -15.45 5.68 -7.48
CA PHE A 74 -15.31 5.87 -6.03
C PHE A 74 -16.41 6.80 -5.53
N ALA A 75 -17.09 6.41 -4.45
CA ALA A 75 -17.96 7.30 -3.69
C ALA A 75 -17.22 7.71 -2.41
N GLY A 76 -16.88 9.00 -2.26
CA GLY A 76 -16.18 9.48 -1.07
C GLY A 76 -16.00 11.00 -1.01
N ASP A 77 -15.82 11.51 0.21
CA ASP A 77 -15.26 12.84 0.50
C ASP A 77 -13.74 12.68 0.70
N VAL A 78 -12.93 13.49 0.04
CA VAL A 78 -11.47 13.27 -0.09
C VAL A 78 -10.73 13.93 1.09
N ALA A 79 -10.73 13.30 2.26
CA ALA A 79 -9.83 13.71 3.35
C ALA A 79 -9.49 12.55 4.31
N HIS A 80 -8.25 12.04 4.23
CA HIS A 80 -7.28 11.99 5.35
C HIS A 80 -5.99 11.27 4.94
N HIS A 81 -4.87 11.83 5.38
CA HIS A 81 -3.51 11.55 4.93
C HIS A 81 -2.93 10.24 5.51
N ALA A 82 -2.62 9.31 4.62
CA ALA A 82 -1.44 8.45 4.67
C ALA A 82 -0.99 8.27 3.22
N GLN A 83 0.18 8.78 2.87
CA GLN A 83 0.56 9.02 1.48
C GLN A 83 1.11 7.75 0.84
N LEU A 84 0.22 6.87 0.37
CA LEU A 84 0.59 5.89 -0.65
C LEU A 84 0.83 6.68 -1.95
N ALA A 85 2.06 6.73 -2.44
CA ALA A 85 2.32 7.29 -3.76
C ALA A 85 1.83 6.28 -4.80
N VAL A 86 0.68 6.57 -5.38
CA VAL A 86 0.05 5.82 -6.47
C VAL A 86 0.50 6.43 -7.78
N SER A 87 1.33 5.71 -8.53
CA SER A 87 1.59 6.02 -9.93
C SER A 87 0.69 5.15 -10.78
N ALA A 88 -0.39 5.73 -11.30
CA ALA A 88 -1.17 5.13 -12.38
C ALA A 88 -0.57 5.61 -13.71
N GLU A 89 0.03 4.71 -14.49
CA GLU A 89 0.30 4.99 -15.90
C GLU A 89 -0.91 4.55 -16.75
N PRO A 90 -1.18 5.22 -17.89
CA PRO A 90 -2.34 4.96 -18.74
C PRO A 90 -2.41 3.55 -19.34
#